data_AF-A0A2V9VC92-F1
#
_entry.id   AF-A0A2V9VC92-F1
#
_cell.length_a   1.000
_cell.length_b   1.000
_cell.length_c   1.000
_cell.angle_alpha   90.00
_cell.angle_beta   90.00
_cell.angle_gamma   90.00
#
_symmetry.space_group_name_H-M   'P 1'
#
loop_
_entity.id
_entity.type
_entity.pdbx_description
1 polymer ?
#
loop_
_entity_poly.entity_id
_entity_poly.type
_entity_poly.pdbx_seq_one_letter_code
_entity_poly.pdbx_strand_id
1 'polypeptide(L)'
;DVLLTGNPSGGNEPQTTTVLENVAVIAAGQKLERNAAGEPQSTPVITLLVSPDDAQRLTLASSQGHIQLALRNPVDTKKEDLAAMKANGLYRNLNPTAAPPRPKSVRTNKVEAPPAPPGPYKVEVIRGNKVDETKFPDQTGAH
;
A
#
# COMPACT_ATOMS: atom_id res chain seq x y z
N ASP A 1 22.13 3.41 13.51
CA ASP A 1 21.06 3.45 12.51
C ASP A 1 20.06 4.53 12.83
N VAL A 2 19.41 5.04 11.78
CA VAL A 2 18.35 6.05 11.83
C VAL A 2 17.07 5.40 11.33
N LEU A 3 16.07 5.33 12.20
CA LEU A 3 14.75 4.77 11.92
C LEU A 3 13.74 5.91 11.77
N LEU A 4 12.82 5.75 10.82
CA LEU A 4 11.68 6.63 10.62
C LEU A 4 10.41 5.84 10.86
N THR A 5 9.55 6.35 11.74
CA THR A 5 8.18 5.86 11.93
C THR A 5 7.19 6.89 11.43
N GLY A 6 6.29 6.48 10.53
CA GLY A 6 5.26 7.36 9.98
C GLY A 6 4.23 6.59 9.16
N ASN A 7 3.38 7.30 8.41
CA ASN A 7 2.24 6.74 7.69
C ASN A 7 2.41 6.96 6.17
N PRO A 8 3.28 6.19 5.49
CA PRO A 8 3.71 6.50 4.11
C PRO A 8 2.58 6.47 3.07
N SER A 9 1.51 5.71 3.32
CA SER A 9 0.36 5.60 2.40
C SER A 9 -0.85 6.45 2.84
N GLY A 10 -0.69 7.32 3.84
CA GLY A 10 -1.80 8.06 4.45
C GLY A 10 -2.80 7.19 5.20
N GLY A 11 -2.51 5.89 5.37
CA GLY A 11 -3.33 4.96 6.15
C GLY A 11 -3.14 5.18 7.66
N ASN A 12 -4.03 4.60 8.47
CA ASN A 12 -3.99 4.74 9.92
C ASN A 12 -2.91 3.88 10.62
N GLU A 13 -2.27 2.95 9.91
CA GLU A 13 -1.25 2.07 10.50
C GLU A 13 0.15 2.67 10.31
N PRO A 14 0.86 3.04 11.40
CA PRO A 14 2.23 3.50 11.31
C PRO A 14 3.16 2.36 10.91
N GLN A 15 4.18 2.70 10.13
CA GLN A 15 5.22 1.80 9.66
C GLN A 15 6.59 2.39 9.98
N THR A 16 7.51 1.55 10.43
CA THR A 16 8.89 1.90 10.72
C THR A 16 9.82 1.38 9.61
N THR A 17 10.71 2.21 9.11
CA THR A 17 11.74 1.83 8.14
C THR A 17 13.09 2.38 8.57
N THR A 18 14.16 1.70 8.21
CA THR A 18 15.51 2.23 8.37
C THR A 18 15.79 3.20 7.22
N VAL A 19 16.11 4.45 7.53
CA VAL A 19 16.44 5.48 6.53
C VAL A 19 17.93 5.48 6.25
N LEU A 20 18.75 5.36 7.30
CA LEU A 20 20.21 5.30 7.20
C LEU A 20 20.76 4.21 8.13
N GLU A 21 21.69 3.42 7.61
CA GLU A 21 22.41 2.39 8.35
C GLU A 21 23.88 2.75 8.51
N ASN A 22 24.47 2.29 9.63
CA ASN A 22 25.89 2.43 9.90
C ASN A 22 26.38 3.90 9.81
N VAL A 23 25.63 4.80 10.45
CA VAL A 23 25.98 6.22 10.58
C VAL A 23 26.69 6.45 11.90
N ALA A 24 27.85 7.09 11.86
CA ALA A 24 28.63 7.39 13.06
C ALA A 24 28.03 8.57 13.83
N VAL A 25 27.82 8.37 15.13
CA VAL A 25 27.51 9.44 16.07
C VAL A 25 28.83 10.00 16.59
N ILE A 26 29.09 11.29 16.34
CA ILE A 26 30.34 11.94 16.75
C ILE A 26 30.17 12.81 18.00
N ALA A 27 28.93 13.19 18.32
CA ALA A 27 28.59 13.87 19.56
C ALA A 27 27.15 13.57 19.96
N ALA A 28 26.91 13.48 21.26
CA ALA A 28 25.59 13.42 21.87
C ALA A 28 25.60 14.35 23.09
N GLY A 29 24.54 15.12 23.25
CA GLY A 29 24.40 16.08 24.34
C GLY A 29 22.96 16.45 24.57
N GLN A 30 22.76 17.49 25.38
CA GLN A 30 21.46 18.05 25.67
C GLN A 30 21.52 19.56 25.57
N LYS A 31 20.47 20.16 25.02
CA LYS A 31 20.27 21.60 24.97
C LYS A 31 19.17 21.95 25.96
N LEU A 32 19.47 22.89 26.87
CA LEU A 32 18.47 23.44 27.76
C LEU A 32 17.71 24.55 27.03
N GLU A 33 16.41 24.38 26.90
CA GLU A 33 15.49 25.33 26.28
C GLU A 33 14.42 25.70 27.31
N ARG A 34 13.73 26.82 27.11
CA ARG A 34 12.54 27.14 27.91
C ARG A 34 11.29 26.78 27.11
N ASN A 35 10.35 26.07 27.73
CA ASN A 35 9.06 25.78 27.12
C ASN A 35 8.17 27.05 27.10
N ALA A 36 6.97 26.95 26.52
CA ALA A 36 6.02 28.06 26.46
C ALA A 36 5.57 28.59 27.85
N ALA A 37 5.68 27.76 28.90
CA ALA A 37 5.40 28.13 30.28
C ALA A 37 6.62 28.76 31.00
N GLY A 38 7.78 28.85 30.34
CA GLY A 38 9.02 29.42 30.88
C GLY A 38 9.86 28.43 31.69
N GLU A 39 9.46 27.16 31.78
CA GLU A 39 10.16 26.13 32.52
C GLU A 39 11.34 25.54 31.71
N PRO A 40 12.44 25.13 32.38
CA PRO A 40 13.56 24.48 31.71
C PRO A 40 13.15 23.11 31.14
N GLN A 41 13.39 22.91 29.84
CA GLN A 41 13.20 21.67 29.10
C GLN A 41 14.54 21.25 28.50
N SER A 42 14.97 20.01 28.77
CA SER A 42 16.18 19.45 28.19
C SER A 42 15.84 18.68 26.90
N THR A 43 16.38 19.12 25.77
CA THR A 43 16.19 18.49 24.45
C THR A 43 17.48 17.77 24.06
N PRO A 44 17.45 16.46 23.72
CA PRO A 44 18.64 15.76 23.26
C PRO A 44 19.13 16.31 21.90
N VAL A 45 20.43 16.49 21.76
CA VAL A 45 21.08 16.92 20.51
C VAL A 45 22.10 15.86 20.12
N ILE A 46 22.02 15.38 18.88
CA ILE A 46 22.93 14.37 18.34
C ILE A 46 23.58 14.92 17.07
N THR A 47 24.88 14.73 16.93
CA THR A 47 25.65 15.09 15.73
C THR A 47 26.11 13.83 15.01
N LEU A 48 25.75 13.73 13.73
CA LEU A 48 26.00 12.57 12.88
C LEU A 48 27.00 12.91 11.78
N LEU A 49 27.89 11.96 11.45
CA LEU A 49 28.74 12.02 10.27
C LEU A 49 28.01 11.37 9.09
N VAL A 50 27.57 12.18 8.13
CA VAL A 50 26.76 11.72 6.97
C VAL A 50 27.26 12.31 5.65
N SER A 51 26.96 11.66 4.54
CA SER A 51 27.17 12.22 3.21
C SER A 51 26.10 13.27 2.85
N PRO A 52 26.30 14.14 1.84
CA PRO A 52 25.28 15.10 1.43
C PRO A 52 23.95 14.47 0.98
N ASP A 53 24.00 13.33 0.28
CA ASP A 53 22.80 12.58 -0.13
C ASP A 53 22.05 12.03 1.09
N ASP A 54 22.77 11.47 2.07
CA ASP A 54 22.18 11.00 3.32
C ASP A 54 21.56 12.15 4.14
N ALA A 55 22.20 13.33 4.15
CA ALA A 55 21.68 14.51 4.84
C ALA A 55 20.34 14.99 4.25
N GLN A 56 20.19 14.93 2.92
CA GLN A 56 18.94 15.26 2.25
C GLN A 56 17.83 14.25 2.63
N ARG A 57 18.15 12.95 2.61
CA ARG A 57 17.21 11.89 3.03
C ARG A 57 16.79 12.05 4.50
N LEU A 58 17.75 12.34 5.38
CA LEU A 58 17.49 12.56 6.79
C LEU A 58 16.59 13.78 7.03
N THR A 59 16.84 14.87 6.31
CA THR A 59 16.02 16.09 6.40
C THR A 59 14.58 15.81 5.98
N LEU A 60 14.39 15.09 4.86
CA LEU A 60 13.06 14.68 4.42
C LEU A 60 12.39 13.74 5.42
N ALA A 61 13.11 12.75 5.95
CA ALA A 61 12.59 11.85 6.96
C ALA A 61 12.09 12.61 8.20
N SER A 62 12.85 13.62 8.64
CA SER A 62 12.49 14.44 9.81
C SER A 62 11.21 15.25 9.61
N SER A 63 10.84 15.57 8.37
CA SER A 63 9.59 16.28 8.08
C SER A 63 8.39 15.34 7.91
N GLN A 64 8.64 14.06 7.62
CA GLN A 64 7.60 13.07 7.30
C GLN A 64 7.10 12.29 8.52
N GLY A 65 7.90 12.19 9.58
CA GLY A 65 7.52 11.41 10.75
C GLY A 65 8.52 11.50 11.89
N HIS A 66 8.47 10.51 12.77
CA HIS A 66 9.29 10.47 13.98
C HIS A 66 10.60 9.71 13.71
N ILE A 67 11.73 10.38 13.97
CA ILE A 67 13.05 9.77 13.89
C ILE A 67 13.42 9.15 15.24
N GLN A 68 13.97 7.94 15.18
CA GLN A 68 14.63 7.29 16.31
C GLN A 68 16.01 6.83 15.90
N LEU A 69 16.96 6.87 16.83
CA LEU A 69 18.31 6.39 16.63
C LEU A 69 18.50 5.09 17.39
N ALA A 70 19.08 4.10 16.73
CA ALA A 70 19.53 2.85 17.34
C ALA A 70 21.05 2.75 17.23
N LEU A 71 21.73 2.49 18.34
CA LEU A 71 23.18 2.30 18.31
C LEU A 71 23.52 0.90 17.80
N ARG A 72 24.41 0.84 16.81
CA ARG A 72 24.95 -0.40 16.25
C ARG A 72 26.27 -0.74 16.92
N ASN A 73 26.58 -2.03 16.99
CA ASN A 73 27.91 -2.48 17.40
C ASN A 73 28.97 -1.95 16.42
N PRO A 74 30.05 -1.29 16.88
CA PRO A 74 31.03 -0.67 15.98
C PRO A 74 31.75 -1.66 15.03
N VAL A 75 31.77 -2.95 15.32
CA VAL A 75 32.35 -3.96 14.40
C VAL A 75 31.36 -4.47 13.36
N ASP A 76 30.07 -4.18 13.51
CA ASP A 76 29.05 -4.53 12.54
C ASP A 76 28.90 -3.39 11.52
N THR A 77 29.57 -3.55 10.38
CA THR A 77 29.53 -2.56 9.28
C THR A 77 28.62 -3.00 8.13
N LYS A 78 27.86 -4.09 8.30
CA LYS A 78 27.02 -4.63 7.23
C LYS A 78 25.75 -3.79 7.10
N LYS A 79 25.37 -3.50 5.86
CA LYS A 79 24.07 -2.90 5.53
C LYS A 79 23.13 -4.02 5.10
N GLU A 80 21.91 -3.99 5.60
CA GLU A 80 20.92 -5.02 5.30
C GLU A 80 19.69 -4.38 4.64
N ASP A 81 19.15 -5.05 3.61
CA ASP A 81 17.89 -4.63 3.02
C ASP A 81 16.73 -5.09 3.91
N LEU A 82 16.33 -4.21 4.82
CA LEU A 82 15.27 -4.48 5.78
C LEU A 82 13.92 -4.01 5.22
N ALA A 83 12.97 -4.93 5.15
CA ALA A 83 11.59 -4.59 4.90
C ALA A 83 11.04 -3.71 6.03
N ALA A 84 10.17 -2.76 5.68
CA ALA A 84 9.56 -1.89 6.66
C ALA A 84 8.61 -2.66 7.59
N MET A 85 8.66 -2.35 8.89
CA MET A 85 7.93 -3.04 9.96
C MET A 85 6.61 -2.33 10.27
N LYS A 86 5.52 -3.10 10.39
CA LYS A 86 4.20 -2.61 10.81
C LYS A 86 3.88 -3.03 12.24
N ALA A 87 2.96 -2.32 12.88
CA ALA A 87 2.55 -2.59 14.26
C ALA A 87 2.14 -4.05 14.50
N ASN A 88 1.36 -4.66 13.59
CA ASN A 88 0.94 -6.05 13.72
C ASN A 88 2.11 -7.06 13.66
N GLY A 89 3.21 -6.70 13.00
CA GLY A 89 4.41 -7.55 12.91
C GLY A 89 5.26 -7.56 14.18
N LEU A 90 5.01 -6.66 15.14
CA LEU A 90 5.78 -6.54 16.38
C LEU A 90 5.38 -7.61 17.42
N TYR A 91 4.14 -8.11 17.37
CA TYR A 91 3.60 -9.04 18.36
C TYR A 91 3.48 -10.43 17.76
N ARG A 92 4.23 -11.38 18.33
CA ARG A 92 4.39 -12.77 17.84
C ARG A 92 3.09 -13.61 17.80
N ASN A 93 1.97 -13.10 18.33
CA ASN A 93 0.68 -13.82 18.45
C ASN A 93 -0.53 -13.05 17.90
N LEU A 94 -0.33 -11.92 17.21
CA LEU A 94 -1.39 -11.33 16.40
C LEU A 94 -1.29 -12.00 15.04
N ASN A 95 -2.02 -13.11 14.85
CA ASN A 95 -2.21 -13.66 13.51
C ASN A 95 -3.29 -12.79 12.83
N PRO A 96 -2.96 -11.81 11.96
CA PRO A 96 -3.93 -11.45 10.94
C PRO A 96 -4.08 -12.70 10.10
N THR A 97 -5.24 -13.34 10.17
CA THR A 97 -5.60 -14.36 9.19
C THR A 97 -5.38 -13.72 7.82
N ALA A 98 -4.35 -14.19 7.11
CA ALA A 98 -4.11 -13.72 5.76
C ALA A 98 -5.39 -14.04 4.99
N ALA A 99 -6.13 -13.02 4.59
CA ALA A 99 -7.28 -13.22 3.71
C ALA A 99 -6.77 -14.07 2.54
N PRO A 100 -7.42 -15.21 2.23
CA PRO A 100 -6.93 -16.10 1.19
C PRO A 100 -6.75 -15.28 -0.10
N PRO A 101 -5.68 -15.52 -0.87
CA PRO A 101 -5.45 -14.80 -2.10
C PRO A 101 -6.72 -14.92 -2.94
N ARG A 102 -7.41 -13.80 -3.17
CA ARG A 102 -8.52 -13.79 -4.13
C ARG A 102 -7.92 -14.32 -5.43
N PRO A 103 -8.47 -15.41 -6.01
CA PRO A 103 -7.90 -15.99 -7.20
C PRO A 103 -7.78 -14.89 -8.23
N LYS A 104 -6.55 -14.67 -8.72
CA LYS A 104 -6.33 -13.81 -9.88
C LYS A 104 -7.23 -14.38 -10.96
N SER A 105 -8.27 -13.65 -11.32
CA SER A 105 -9.05 -13.93 -12.52
C SER A 105 -8.04 -13.95 -13.65
N VAL A 106 -7.65 -15.15 -14.06
CA VAL A 106 -7.00 -15.36 -15.33
C VAL A 106 -8.02 -14.86 -16.33
N ARG A 107 -7.73 -13.72 -16.95
CA ARG A 107 -8.41 -13.32 -18.17
C ARG A 107 -8.06 -14.41 -19.17
N THR A 108 -8.89 -15.46 -19.21
CA THR A 108 -8.95 -16.32 -20.37
C THR A 108 -9.29 -15.36 -21.51
N ASN A 109 -8.37 -15.18 -22.45
CA ASN A 109 -8.73 -14.62 -23.74
C ASN A 109 -9.93 -15.42 -24.21
N LYS A 110 -11.10 -14.80 -24.13
CA LYS A 110 -12.33 -15.37 -24.67
C LYS A 110 -12.05 -15.41 -26.16
N VAL A 111 -11.71 -16.60 -26.66
CA VAL A 111 -11.77 -16.87 -28.09
C VAL A 111 -13.17 -16.43 -28.49
N GLU A 112 -13.23 -15.42 -29.35
CA GLU A 112 -14.46 -14.85 -29.83
C GLU A 112 -15.29 -15.97 -30.45
N ALA A 113 -16.41 -16.29 -29.80
CA ALA A 113 -17.33 -17.29 -30.32
C ALA A 113 -17.90 -16.75 -31.65
N PRO A 114 -18.05 -17.60 -32.68
CA PRO A 114 -18.68 -17.18 -33.93
C PRO A 114 -20.05 -16.56 -33.65
N PRO A 115 -20.44 -15.49 -34.35
CA PRO A 115 -21.73 -14.84 -34.12
C PRO A 115 -22.86 -15.84 -34.31
N ALA A 116 -23.76 -15.90 -33.33
CA ALA A 116 -24.92 -16.76 -33.35
C ALA A 116 -25.88 -16.36 -34.49
N PRO A 117 -26.56 -17.32 -35.16
CA PRO A 117 -27.52 -17.01 -36.21
C PRO A 117 -28.71 -16.21 -35.64
N PRO A 118 -29.29 -15.28 -36.43
CA PRO A 118 -30.40 -14.44 -35.98
C PRO A 118 -31.63 -15.29 -35.62
N GLY A 119 -32.21 -15.04 -34.45
CA GLY A 119 -33.42 -15.71 -33.98
C GLY A 119 -34.68 -15.29 -34.75
N PRO A 120 -35.75 -16.10 -34.73
CA PRO A 120 -36.94 -15.86 -35.54
C PRO A 120 -37.73 -14.62 -35.08
N TYR A 121 -38.25 -13.87 -36.05
CA TYR A 121 -39.05 -12.66 -35.84
C TYR A 121 -40.43 -12.99 -35.26
N LYS A 122 -40.84 -12.23 -34.24
CA LYS A 122 -42.22 -12.19 -33.73
C LYS A 122 -42.96 -11.05 -34.42
N VAL A 123 -44.09 -11.34 -35.04
CA VAL A 123 -44.99 -10.31 -35.58
C VAL A 123 -46.24 -10.28 -34.71
N GLU A 124 -46.45 -9.17 -34.02
CA GLU A 124 -47.65 -8.91 -33.22
C GLU A 124 -48.67 -8.20 -34.13
N VAL A 125 -49.83 -8.83 -34.35
CA VAL A 125 -50.89 -8.27 -35.20
C VAL A 125 -52.03 -7.81 -34.30
N ILE A 126 -52.17 -6.49 -34.16
CA ILE A 126 -53.25 -5.87 -33.39
C ILE A 126 -54.49 -5.75 -34.30
N ARG A 127 -55.58 -6.44 -33.96
CA ARG A 127 -56.91 -6.21 -34.57
C ARG A 127 -57.88 -5.76 -33.48
N GLY A 128 -58.03 -4.45 -33.32
CA GLY A 128 -58.94 -3.86 -32.33
C GLY A 128 -58.48 -4.13 -30.89
N ASN A 129 -59.41 -4.44 -29.99
CA ASN A 129 -59.15 -4.49 -28.54
C ASN A 129 -58.82 -5.89 -27.98
N LYS A 130 -58.25 -6.79 -28.80
CA LYS A 130 -57.71 -8.10 -28.36
C LYS A 130 -56.41 -8.42 -29.09
N VAL A 131 -55.42 -8.89 -28.33
CA VAL A 131 -54.11 -9.39 -28.82
C VAL A 131 -54.17 -10.91 -28.84
N ASP A 132 -53.83 -11.52 -29.99
CA ASP A 132 -53.70 -12.97 -30.16
C ASP A 132 -52.28 -13.26 -30.67
N GLU A 133 -51.52 -14.10 -29.95
CA GLU A 133 -50.11 -14.40 -30.21
C GLU A 133 -50.00 -15.73 -30.98
N THR A 134 -49.84 -15.67 -32.31
CA THR A 134 -49.66 -16.87 -33.14
C THR A 134 -48.20 -17.05 -33.53
N LYS A 135 -47.61 -18.17 -33.10
CA LYS A 135 -46.22 -18.54 -33.38
C LYS A 135 -46.16 -19.40 -34.64
N PHE A 136 -45.52 -18.91 -35.70
CA PHE A 136 -45.29 -19.70 -36.92
C PHE A 136 -43.89 -20.32 -36.87
N PRO A 137 -43.76 -21.66 -37.02
CA PRO A 137 -42.48 -22.26 -37.35
C PRO A 137 -42.15 -21.99 -38.83
N ASP A 138 -40.87 -21.71 -39.07
CA ASP A 138 -40.28 -21.53 -40.39
C ASP A 138 -40.53 -22.79 -41.25
N GLN A 139 -41.37 -22.66 -42.28
CA GLN A 139 -41.39 -23.63 -43.37
C GLN A 139 -40.41 -23.16 -44.44
N THR A 140 -39.14 -23.52 -44.26
CA THR A 140 -38.22 -23.69 -45.38
C THR A 140 -37.81 -25.15 -45.48
N GLY A 141 -38.44 -25.87 -46.40
CA GLY A 141 -38.13 -27.25 -46.75
C GLY A 141 -38.54 -27.56 -48.18
N ALA A 142 -37.60 -27.35 -49.10
CA ALA A 142 -37.40 -28.04 -50.38
C ALA A 142 -38.53 -28.05 -51.44
N HIS A 143 -38.37 -27.28 -52.53
CA HIS A 143 -37.81 -27.77 -53.80
C HIS A 143 -37.62 -26.62 -54.79
#